data_AF-A0A1G9FU67-F1
#
_entry.id   AF-A0A1G9FU67-F1
#
_cell.length_a   1.000
_cell.length_b   1.000
_cell.length_c   1.000
_cell.angle_alpha   90.00
_cell.angle_beta   90.00
_cell.angle_gamma   90.00
#
_symmetry.space_group_name_H-M   'P 1'
#
loop_
_entity.id
_entity.type
_entity.pdbx_description
1 polymer ?
#
loop_
_entity_poly.entity_id
_entity_poly.type
_entity_poly.pdbx_seq_one_letter_code
_entity_poly.pdbx_strand_id
1 'polypeptide(L)'
;MWSHILREQLEVTVDIFWACVRKGRLPDRGAPKNQCADNALPLYLIRALSELGVDEASILTLTPGEAANLLAVKLTEQQNRG
;
A
#
# COMPACT_ATOMS: atom_id res chain seq x y z
N MET A 1 -21.11 -37.56 2.01
CA MET A 1 -19.87 -37.06 2.65
C MET A 1 -19.48 -35.68 2.10
N TRP A 2 -19.24 -35.54 0.79
CA TRP A 2 -18.83 -34.27 0.16
C TRP A 2 -19.85 -33.12 0.22
N SER A 3 -21.15 -33.43 0.29
CA SER A 3 -22.23 -32.44 0.39
C SER A 3 -22.29 -31.70 1.74
N HIS A 4 -21.73 -32.28 2.81
CA HIS A 4 -21.77 -31.67 4.15
C HIS A 4 -20.58 -30.71 4.38
N ILE A 5 -19.42 -31.03 3.81
CA ILE A 5 -18.17 -30.27 3.97
C ILE A 5 -18.27 -28.88 3.33
N LEU A 6 -18.97 -28.73 2.20
CA LEU A 6 -19.10 -27.44 1.53
C LEU A 6 -20.15 -26.52 2.18
N ARG A 7 -21.14 -27.08 2.89
CA ARG A 7 -22.30 -26.30 3.37
C ARG A 7 -22.00 -25.49 4.63
N GLU A 8 -21.10 -25.97 5.48
CA GLU A 8 -20.79 -25.34 6.78
C GLU A 8 -19.44 -24.60 6.79
N GLN A 9 -18.64 -24.72 5.73
CA GLN A 9 -17.33 -24.05 5.58
C GLN A 9 -17.40 -22.73 4.81
N LEU A 10 -18.58 -22.37 4.28
CA LEU A 10 -18.81 -21.12 3.58
C LEU A 10 -19.49 -20.14 4.55
N GLU A 11 -18.72 -19.20 5.10
CA GLU A 11 -19.25 -18.01 5.81
C GLU A 11 -19.88 -17.02 4.80
N VAL A 12 -20.79 -17.51 3.96
CA VAL A 12 -21.47 -16.73 2.92
C VAL A 12 -22.95 -16.72 3.25
N THR A 13 -23.49 -15.56 3.61
CA THR A 13 -24.94 -15.40 3.83
C THR A 13 -25.70 -15.60 2.52
N VAL A 14 -27.00 -15.93 2.62
CA VAL A 14 -27.90 -16.10 1.47
C VAL A 14 -27.89 -14.86 0.55
N ASP A 15 -27.80 -13.67 1.13
CA ASP A 15 -27.75 -12.42 0.38
C ASP A 15 -26.46 -12.27 -0.42
N ILE A 16 -25.32 -12.61 0.19
CA ILE A 16 -24.02 -12.57 -0.50
C ILE A 16 -24.01 -13.59 -1.65
N PHE A 17 -24.54 -14.79 -1.43
CA PHE A 17 -24.66 -15.82 -2.48
C PHE A 17 -25.46 -15.30 -3.69
N TRP A 18 -26.66 -14.76 -3.47
CA TRP A 18 -27.48 -14.27 -4.58
C TRP A 18 -26.93 -12.98 -5.22
N ALA A 19 -26.21 -12.13 -4.46
CA ALA A 19 -25.48 -11.01 -5.03
C ALA A 19 -24.34 -11.48 -5.96
N CYS A 20 -23.63 -12.56 -5.61
CA CYS A 20 -22.64 -13.18 -6.48
C CYS A 20 -23.29 -13.70 -7.76
N VAL A 21 -24.33 -14.54 -7.62
CA VAL A 21 -24.97 -15.23 -8.74
C VAL A 21 -25.69 -14.28 -9.70
N ARG A 22 -26.43 -13.30 -9.17
CA ARG A 22 -27.31 -12.44 -9.99
C ARG A 22 -26.67 -11.11 -10.39
N LYS A 23 -25.71 -10.62 -9.62
CA LYS A 23 -25.13 -9.28 -9.80
C LYS A 23 -23.62 -9.30 -10.09
N GLY A 24 -23.00 -10.48 -10.15
CA GLY A 24 -21.57 -10.62 -10.39
C GLY A 24 -20.68 -10.02 -9.30
N ARG A 25 -21.24 -9.72 -8.11
CA ARG A 25 -20.49 -9.10 -7.01
C ARG A 25 -19.79 -10.18 -6.21
N LEU A 26 -18.46 -10.17 -6.20
CA LEU A 26 -17.67 -11.15 -5.43
C LEU A 26 -17.88 -10.99 -3.92
N PRO A 27 -17.86 -12.08 -3.15
CA PRO A 27 -17.90 -12.02 -1.69
C PRO A 27 -16.60 -11.41 -1.16
N ASP A 28 -16.65 -10.78 0.01
CA ASP A 28 -15.43 -10.43 0.73
C ASP A 28 -14.65 -11.71 1.04
N ARG A 29 -13.34 -11.69 0.76
CA ARG A 29 -12.44 -12.83 0.93
C ARG A 29 -11.41 -12.61 2.03
N GLY A 30 -11.61 -11.60 2.89
CA GLY A 30 -10.70 -11.32 4.00
C GLY A 30 -9.40 -10.67 3.58
N ALA A 31 -9.39 -9.93 2.46
CA ALA A 31 -8.23 -9.12 2.13
C ALA A 31 -8.07 -8.03 3.21
N PRO A 32 -6.85 -7.78 3.72
CA PRO A 32 -6.64 -6.66 4.61
C PRO A 32 -7.13 -5.40 3.90
N LYS A 33 -7.96 -4.61 4.58
CA LYS A 33 -8.34 -3.28 4.07
C LYS A 33 -7.04 -2.54 3.81
N ASN A 34 -6.75 -2.22 2.55
CA ASN A 34 -5.58 -1.45 2.19
C ASN A 34 -5.68 -0.10 2.90
N GLN A 35 -4.95 0.05 4.00
CA GLN A 35 -4.69 1.32 4.63
C GLN A 35 -3.58 2.00 3.84
N CYS A 36 -3.84 2.30 2.56
CA CYS A 36 -2.92 3.16 1.84
C CYS A 36 -3.10 4.55 2.47
N ALA A 37 -2.16 4.95 3.33
CA ALA A 37 -2.15 6.29 3.86
C ALA A 37 -2.06 7.25 2.67
N ASP A 38 -2.93 8.28 2.63
CA ASP A 38 -2.99 9.24 1.51
C ASP A 38 -1.64 9.92 1.24
N ASN A 39 -0.76 9.95 2.24
CA ASN A 39 0.57 10.54 2.20
C ASN A 39 1.70 9.51 2.33
N ALA A 40 1.48 8.24 1.93
CA ALA A 40 2.54 7.25 1.91
C ALA A 40 3.70 7.71 1.01
N LEU A 41 4.92 7.70 1.53
CA LEU A 41 6.11 8.00 0.73
C LEU A 41 6.34 6.93 -0.34
N PRO A 42 6.51 7.31 -1.61
CA PRO A 42 6.99 6.42 -2.65
C PRO A 42 8.35 5.79 -2.27
N LEU A 43 8.48 4.47 -2.45
CA LEU A 43 9.69 3.71 -2.11
C LEU A 43 10.96 4.25 -2.76
N TYR A 44 10.86 4.79 -3.99
CA TYR A 44 12.02 5.34 -4.69
C TYR A 44 12.59 6.58 -4.00
N LEU A 45 11.77 7.41 -3.35
CA LEU A 45 12.22 8.59 -2.61
C LEU A 45 12.98 8.18 -1.36
N ILE A 46 12.48 7.18 -0.63
CA ILE A 46 13.14 6.65 0.56
C ILE A 46 14.54 6.14 0.19
N ARG A 47 14.63 5.28 -0.83
CA ARG A 47 15.91 4.71 -1.28
C ARG A 47 16.91 5.79 -1.71
N ALA A 48 16.48 6.73 -2.57
CA ALA A 48 17.36 7.77 -3.07
C ALA A 48 17.89 8.70 -1.96
N LEU A 49 17.04 9.06 -0.99
CA LEU A 49 17.45 9.89 0.15
C LEU A 49 18.38 9.12 1.09
N SER A 50 18.12 7.83 1.35
CA SER A 50 19.01 6.98 2.15
C SER A 50 20.40 6.82 1.51
N GLU A 51 20.46 6.65 0.18
CA GLU A 51 21.74 6.59 -0.57
C GLU A 51 22.54 7.90 -0.46
N LEU A 52 21.85 9.03 -0.31
CA LEU A 52 22.45 10.36 -0.09
C LEU A 52 22.77 10.63 1.39
N GLY A 53 22.61 9.63 2.26
CA GLY A 53 22.95 9.69 3.68
C GLY A 53 21.92 10.41 4.56
N VAL A 54 20.69 10.59 4.07
CA VAL A 54 19.59 11.10 4.90
C VAL A 54 19.06 9.99 5.79
N ASP A 55 18.93 10.28 7.08
CA ASP A 55 18.42 9.36 8.09
C ASP A 55 16.97 8.93 7.79
N GLU A 56 16.69 7.63 7.96
CA GLU A 56 15.39 7.04 7.63
C GLU A 56 14.25 7.58 8.51
N ALA A 57 14.49 7.79 9.80
CA ALA A 57 13.47 8.36 10.68
C ALA A 57 13.08 9.77 10.24
N SER A 58 14.04 10.56 9.77
CA SER A 58 13.79 11.88 9.19
C SER A 58 12.98 11.80 7.88
N ILE A 59 13.32 10.87 6.98
CA ILE A 59 12.59 10.66 5.72
C ILE A 59 11.12 10.32 5.98
N LEU A 60 10.83 9.46 6.95
CA LEU A 60 9.48 8.99 7.25
C LEU A 60 8.55 10.07 7.84
N THR A 61 9.10 11.21 8.26
CA THR A 61 8.30 12.37 8.69
C THR A 61 7.85 13.28 7.54
N LEU A 62 8.37 13.06 6.33
CA LEU A 62 8.12 13.93 5.19
C LEU A 62 6.84 13.53 4.45
N THR A 63 6.17 14.52 3.89
CA THR A 63 5.22 14.30 2.80
C THR A 63 5.96 13.93 1.51
N PRO A 64 5.27 13.32 0.51
CA PRO A 64 5.88 13.03 -0.78
C PRO A 64 6.49 14.26 -1.47
N GLY A 65 5.85 15.42 -1.33
CA GLY A 65 6.34 16.68 -1.90
C GLY A 65 7.61 17.19 -1.21
N GLU A 66 7.65 17.13 0.13
CA GLU A 66 8.84 17.52 0.90
C GLU A 66 10.03 16.59 0.62
N ALA A 67 9.78 15.28 0.51
CA ALA A 67 10.81 14.31 0.17
C ALA A 67 11.37 14.52 -1.24
N ALA A 68 10.51 14.82 -2.22
CA ALA A 68 10.94 15.15 -3.58
C ALA A 68 11.79 16.44 -3.62
N ASN A 69 11.39 17.46 -2.87
CA ASN A 69 12.15 18.70 -2.76
C ASN A 69 13.51 18.48 -2.08
N LEU A 70 13.56 17.71 -0.99
CA LEU A 70 14.81 17.36 -0.31
C LEU A 70 15.76 16.60 -1.23
N LEU A 71 15.24 15.67 -2.04
CA LEU A 71 16.03 14.94 -3.03
C LEU A 71 16.65 15.90 -4.06
N ALA A 72 15.88 16.86 -4.59
CA ALA A 72 16.37 17.85 -5.54
C ALA A 72 17.52 18.71 -4.94
N VAL A 73 17.38 19.13 -3.68
CA VAL A 73 18.44 19.86 -2.96
C VAL A 73 19.70 19.00 -2.81
N LYS A 74 19.56 17.75 -2.35
CA LYS A 74 20.70 16.84 -2.14
C LYS A 74 21.48 16.53 -3.43
N LEU A 75 20.77 16.35 -4.55
CA LEU A 75 21.38 16.14 -5.86
C LEU A 75 22.19 17.37 -6.29
N THR A 76 21.67 18.58 -6.06
CA THR A 76 22.37 19.84 -6.36
C THR A 76 23.63 19.98 -5.49
N GLU A 77 23.56 19.64 -4.20
CA GLU A 77 24.72 19.63 -3.29
C GLU A 77 25.81 18.67 -3.75
N GLN A 78 25.45 17.49 -4.27
CA GLN A 78 26.41 16.53 -4.81
C GLN A 78 27.09 17.02 -6.09
N GLN A 79 26.33 17.65 -6.99
CA GLN A 79 26.88 18.21 -8.22
C GLN A 79 27.90 19.32 -7.95
N ASN A 80 27.71 20.10 -6.89
CA ASN A 80 28.63 21.18 -6.50
C ASN A 80 29.86 20.69 -5.72
N ARG A 81 29.94 19.39 -5.35
CA ARG A 81 31.06 18.79 -4.62
C ARG A 81 32.05 18.03 -5.52
N GLY A 82 31.75 17.87 -6.81
CA GLY A 82 32.65 17.32 -7.82
C GLY A 82 33.32 18.42 -8.62
#